data_AF-A0A520AI29-F1
#
_entry.id   AF-A0A520AI29-F1
#
_cell.length_a   1.000
_cell.length_b   1.000
_cell.length_c   1.000
_cell.angle_alpha   90.00
_cell.angle_beta   90.00
_cell.angle_gamma   90.00
#
_symmetry.space_group_name_H-M   'P 1'
#
loop_
_entity.id
_entity.type
_entity.pdbx_description
1 polymer ?
#
loop_
_entity_poly.entity_id
_entity_poly.type
_entity_poly.pdbx_seq_one_letter_code
_entity_poly.pdbx_strand_id
1 'polypeptide(L)'
;IDGNILMPLVVGSKVKINALIAFIGIVVGEMIWGISGMFLCIPYLAILKIIFDRVDNLQPWGLLMGEEHKPDKKKRIYRLTKKIQIEEKD
;
A
#
# COMPACT_ATOMS: atom_id res chain seq x y z
N ILE A 1 20.06 9.07 -11.40
CA ILE A 1 18.74 9.46 -10.80
C ILE A 1 18.02 8.16 -10.34
N ASP A 2 18.78 7.21 -9.78
CA ASP A 2 18.59 5.77 -9.96
C ASP A 2 18.14 5.01 -8.68
N GLY A 3 17.46 5.66 -7.73
CA GLY A 3 17.03 4.94 -6.52
C GLY A 3 16.14 5.71 -5.56
N ASN A 4 16.15 7.04 -5.60
CA ASN A 4 15.38 7.90 -4.69
C ASN A 4 13.85 7.80 -4.87
N ILE A 5 13.37 7.36 -6.03
CA ILE A 5 11.94 7.16 -6.32
C ILE A 5 11.52 5.70 -6.07
N LEU A 6 12.43 4.74 -6.33
CA LEU A 6 12.12 3.32 -6.30
C LEU A 6 11.93 2.81 -4.86
N MET A 7 12.81 3.24 -3.95
CA MET A 7 12.75 2.86 -2.53
C MET A 7 11.43 3.26 -1.87
N PRO A 8 10.99 4.53 -1.92
CA PRO A 8 9.73 4.93 -1.29
C PRO A 8 8.50 4.29 -1.97
N LEU A 9 8.56 3.97 -3.26
CA LEU A 9 7.47 3.27 -3.95
C LEU A 9 7.31 1.83 -3.43
N VAL A 10 8.42 1.11 -3.25
CA VAL A 10 8.43 -0.27 -2.77
C VAL A 10 8.00 -0.36 -1.31
N VAL A 11 8.46 0.57 -0.45
CA VAL A 11 8.06 0.57 0.97
C VAL A 11 6.69 1.22 1.22
N GLY A 12 6.26 2.16 0.37
CA GLY A 12 4.96 2.83 0.49
C GLY A 12 3.79 1.90 0.22
N SER A 13 3.94 0.93 -0.69
CA SER A 13 2.92 -0.10 -0.95
C SER A 13 2.68 -1.04 0.25
N LYS A 14 3.56 -1.01 1.26
CA LYS A 14 3.40 -1.79 2.50
C LYS A 14 2.47 -1.12 3.50
N VAL A 15 2.13 0.16 3.35
CA VAL A 15 1.31 0.92 4.33
C VAL A 15 -0.18 0.96 3.93
N LYS A 16 -0.66 0.00 3.15
CA LYS A 16 -2.10 -0.12 2.85
C LYS A 16 -2.86 -0.61 4.07
N ILE A 17 -3.72 0.22 4.64
CA ILE A 17 -4.54 -0.13 5.81
C ILE A 17 -5.95 -0.45 5.32
N ASN A 18 -6.57 -1.50 5.87
CA ASN A 18 -7.97 -1.81 5.52
C ASN A 18 -8.94 -0.75 6.10
N ALA A 19 -10.11 -0.62 5.48
CA ALA A 19 -11.11 0.38 5.88
C ALA A 19 -11.66 0.21 7.30
N LEU A 20 -11.80 -1.03 7.79
CA LEU A 20 -12.31 -1.34 9.12
C LEU A 20 -11.34 -0.88 10.22
N ILE A 21 -10.04 -1.11 10.04
CA ILE A 21 -9.02 -0.65 11.00
C ILE A 21 -8.90 0.87 11.01
N ALA A 22 -8.98 1.51 9.84
CA ALA A 22 -9.04 2.96 9.76
C ALA A 22 -10.27 3.51 10.51
N PHE A 23 -11.44 2.90 10.33
CA PHE A 23 -12.65 3.28 11.04
C PHE A 23 -12.52 3.12 12.55
N ILE A 24 -12.05 1.96 13.04
CA ILE A 24 -11.82 1.74 14.48
C ILE A 24 -10.85 2.79 15.03
N GLY A 25 -9.75 3.04 14.33
CA GLY A 25 -8.79 4.03 14.77
C GLY A 25 -9.40 5.43 14.81
N ILE A 26 -10.26 5.81 13.86
CA ILE A 26 -10.91 7.11 13.84
C ILE A 26 -11.81 7.27 15.06
N VAL A 27 -12.62 6.25 15.39
CA VAL A 27 -13.47 6.25 16.58
C VAL A 27 -12.63 6.38 17.85
N VAL A 28 -11.55 5.60 17.96
CA VAL A 28 -10.64 5.68 19.12
C VAL A 28 -9.93 7.03 19.19
N GLY A 29 -9.48 7.56 18.06
CA GLY A 29 -8.83 8.88 17.97
C GLY A 29 -9.78 10.01 18.37
N GLU A 30 -11.04 9.92 17.92
CA GLU A 30 -12.10 10.84 18.31
C GLU A 30 -12.36 10.79 19.82
N MET A 31 -12.40 9.60 20.42
CA MET A 31 -12.62 9.49 21.87
C MET A 31 -11.47 10.05 22.70
N ILE A 32 -10.22 9.93 22.23
CA ILE A 32 -9.03 10.40 22.96
C ILE A 32 -8.85 11.92 22.83
N TRP A 33 -8.96 12.45 21.62
CA TRP A 33 -8.61 13.85 21.30
C TRP A 33 -9.64 14.60 20.44
N GLY A 34 -10.79 14.00 20.16
CA GLY A 34 -11.82 14.60 19.32
C GLY A 34 -11.36 14.69 17.87
N ILE A 35 -11.69 15.82 17.23
CA ILE A 35 -11.44 16.06 15.80
C ILE A 35 -9.96 15.95 15.45
N SER A 36 -9.04 16.41 16.32
CA SER A 36 -7.60 16.31 16.07
C SER A 36 -7.11 14.86 16.07
N GLY A 37 -7.71 14.00 16.89
CA GLY A 37 -7.40 12.57 16.93
C GLY A 37 -7.85 11.83 15.67
N MET A 38 -8.95 12.26 15.03
CA MET A 38 -9.38 11.69 13.74
C MET A 38 -8.37 11.96 12.62
N PHE A 39 -7.80 13.17 12.56
CA PHE A 39 -6.80 13.53 11.56
C PHE A 39 -5.47 12.77 11.76
N LEU A 40 -5.03 12.67 13.01
CA LEU A 40 -3.80 11.97 13.37
C LEU A 40 -3.92 10.45 13.26
N CYS A 41 -5.14 9.91 13.17
CA CYS A 41 -5.35 8.48 13.18
C CYS A 41 -4.63 7.74 12.04
N ILE A 42 -4.72 8.24 10.80
CA ILE A 42 -4.10 7.61 9.63
C ILE A 42 -2.56 7.50 9.79
N PRO A 43 -1.82 8.59 10.10
CA PRO A 43 -0.37 8.48 10.27
C PRO A 43 0.01 7.60 11.47
N TYR A 44 -0.76 7.60 12.56
CA TYR A 44 -0.51 6.72 13.69
C TYR A 44 -0.69 5.25 13.34
N LEU A 45 -1.81 4.88 12.71
CA LEU A 45 -2.06 3.51 12.26
C LEU A 45 -1.03 3.04 11.24
N ALA A 46 -0.56 3.93 10.36
CA ALA A 46 0.50 3.66 9.41
C ALA A 46 1.81 3.27 10.10
N ILE A 47 2.23 4.05 11.09
CA ILE A 47 3.45 3.76 11.87
C ILE A 47 3.28 2.44 12.64
N LEU A 48 2.12 2.24 13.29
CA LEU A 48 1.83 1.02 14.05
C LEU A 48 1.91 -0.22 13.15
N LYS A 49 1.33 -0.15 11.95
CA LYS A 49 1.40 -1.23 10.96
C LYS A 49 2.84 -1.53 10.56
N ILE A 50 3.66 -0.51 10.28
CA ILE A 50 5.07 -0.70 9.93
C ILE A 50 5.82 -1.42 11.04
N ILE A 51 5.54 -1.10 12.31
CA ILE A 51 6.14 -1.79 13.45
C ILE A 51 5.70 -3.25 13.49
N PHE A 52 4.41 -3.53 13.32
CA PHE A 52 3.88 -4.90 13.31
C PHE A 52 4.43 -5.74 12.15
N ASP A 53 4.63 -5.14 10.98
CA ASP A 53 5.23 -5.79 9.81
C ASP A 53 6.74 -6.08 9.99
N ARG A 54 7.40 -5.44 10.98
CA ARG A 54 8.84 -5.59 11.24
C ARG A 54 9.16 -6.54 12.38
N VAL A 55 8.18 -6.87 13.22
CA VAL A 55 8.36 -7.79 14.35
C VAL A 55 7.70 -9.12 14.01
N ASP A 56 8.49 -10.20 13.93
CA ASP A 56 8.04 -11.51 13.45
C ASP A 56 6.79 -12.03 14.20
N ASN A 57 6.70 -11.80 15.51
CA ASN A 57 5.56 -12.24 16.32
C ASN A 57 4.30 -11.37 16.14
N LEU A 58 4.43 -10.14 15.62
CA LEU A 58 3.32 -9.20 15.39
C LEU A 58 2.89 -9.14 13.92
N GLN A 59 3.60 -9.82 13.01
CA GLN A 59 3.22 -9.93 11.60
C GLN A 59 1.77 -10.38 11.37
N PRO A 60 1.17 -11.31 12.15
CA PRO A 60 -0.24 -11.66 11.96
C PRO A 60 -1.18 -10.46 12.19
N TRP A 61 -0.85 -9.59 13.14
CA TRP A 61 -1.59 -8.36 13.40
C TRP A 61 -1.40 -7.34 12.27
N GLY A 62 -0.17 -7.19 11.77
CA GLY A 62 0.12 -6.35 10.60
C GLY A 62 -0.65 -6.80 9.35
N LEU A 63 -0.79 -8.12 9.14
CA LEU A 63 -1.56 -8.70 8.04
C LEU A 63 -3.06 -8.39 8.15
N LEU A 64 -3.64 -8.54 9.36
CA LEU A 64 -5.05 -8.20 9.61
C LEU A 64 -5.34 -6.70 9.42
N MET A 65 -4.36 -5.86 9.77
CA MET A 65 -4.45 -4.42 9.56
C MET A 65 -4.24 -4.00 8.11
N GLY A 66 -3.52 -4.80 7.35
CA GLY A 66 -3.27 -4.59 5.94
C GLY A 66 -4.46 -4.95 5.05
N GLU A 67 -4.44 -4.43 3.82
CA GLU A 67 -5.24 -5.04 2.75
C GLU A 67 -4.56 -6.33 2.26
N GLU A 68 -5.35 -7.35 1.93
CA GLU A 68 -4.86 -8.53 1.23
C GLU A 68 -4.07 -8.11 -0.01
N HIS A 69 -2.84 -8.58 -0.09
CA HIS A 69 -1.97 -8.32 -1.23
C HIS A 69 -2.52 -9.09 -2.44
N LYS A 70 -3.50 -8.53 -3.15
CA LYS A 70 -3.90 -9.03 -4.46
C LYS A 70 -2.64 -9.00 -5.33
N PRO A 71 -2.10 -10.15 -5.77
CA PRO A 71 -0.92 -10.14 -6.59
C PRO A 71 -1.22 -9.31 -7.83
N ASP A 72 -0.40 -8.27 -8.04
CA ASP A 72 -0.53 -7.35 -9.16
C ASP A 72 -0.51 -8.19 -10.44
N LYS A 73 -1.67 -8.33 -11.09
CA LYS A 73 -1.78 -9.14 -12.30
C LYS A 73 -0.95 -8.44 -13.35
N LYS A 74 0.28 -8.94 -13.60
CA LYS A 74 1.15 -8.45 -14.68
C LYS A 74 0.31 -8.28 -15.95
N LYS A 75 0.00 -7.03 -16.31
CA LYS A 75 -0.65 -6.72 -17.60
C LYS A 75 0.32 -7.21 -18.68
N ARG A 76 0.00 -8.35 -19.31
CA ARG A 76 0.74 -8.84 -20.47
C ARG A 76 0.57 -7.79 -21.57
N ILE A 77 1.58 -6.94 -21.75
CA ILE A 77 1.70 -6.06 -22.91
C ILE A 77 2.02 -6.98 -24.08
N TYR A 78 0.99 -7.40 -24.81
CA TYR A 78 1.17 -8.15 -26.04
C TYR A 78 1.74 -7.19 -27.10
N ARG A 79 2.91 -7.56 -27.64
CA ARG A 79 3.61 -6.91 -28.75
C ARG A 79 2.66 -6.69 -29.96
N LEU A 80 1.94 -5.58 -30.01
CA LEU A 80 1.16 -5.17 -31.18
C LEU A 80 2.00 -4.42 -32.23
N THR A 81 3.17 -3.91 -31.85
CA THR A 81 4.01 -3.09 -32.72
C THR A 81 4.87 -3.85 -33.73
N LYS A 82 4.97 -5.19 -33.66
CA LYS A 82 5.84 -5.94 -34.59
C LYS A 82 5.20 -6.20 -35.96
N LYS A 83 3.88 -6.07 -36.12
CA LYS A 83 3.21 -6.35 -37.41
C LYS A 83 3.24 -5.16 -38.38
N ILE A 84 3.34 -3.93 -37.91
CA ILE A 84 3.30 -2.73 -38.77
C ILE A 84 4.57 -2.61 -39.64
N GLN A 85 5.72 -3.06 -39.15
CA GLN A 85 6.98 -2.99 -39.92
C GLN A 85 7.12 -4.03 -41.04
N ILE A 86 6.23 -5.03 -41.10
CA ILE A 86 6.36 -6.14 -42.06
C ILE A 86 5.57 -5.85 -43.35
N GLU A 87 4.56 -4.98 -43.30
CA GLU A 87 3.67 -4.67 -44.43
C GLU A 87 4.17 -3.50 -45.31
N GLU A 88 5.16 -2.74 -44.85
CA GLU A 88 5.71 -1.58 -45.58
C GLU A 88 7.01 -1.92 -46.36
N LYS A 89 7.39 -3.20 -46.43
CA LYS A 89 8.62 -3.65 -47.10
C LYS A 89 8.36 -4.54 -48.33
N ASP A 90 7.35 -4.19 -49.13
CA ASP A 90 7.17 -4.66 -50.50
C ASP A 90 7.09 -3.48 -51.47
#